data_AF-A0A9X1DDZ7-F1
#
_entry.id   AF-A0A9X1DDZ7-F1
#
_cell.length_a   1.000
_cell.length_b   1.000
_cell.length_c   1.000
_cell.angle_alpha   90.00
_cell.angle_beta   90.00
_cell.angle_gamma   90.00
#
_symmetry.space_group_name_H-M   'P 1'
#
loop_
_entity.id
_entity.type
_entity.pdbx_description
1 polymer ?
#
loop_
_entity_poly.entity_id
_entity_poly.type
_entity_poly.pdbx_seq_one_letter_code
_entity_poly.pdbx_strand_id
1 'polypeptide(L)'
;MASGYSDTSFTLTGGGVFSLNSVDLAFGPFQHNGLTTDTTLVTGNLFGGGTVSQLLTVGYGFQTHTLNWSGLTSVTFGKFTGASEYLAFDNIVYNAGGAVPEPATWAMMIGGLGVVGAAMRRGNRKLRFA
;
A
#
# COMPACT_ATOMS: atom_id res chain seq x y z
N MET A 1 -1.85 -18.46 4.74
CA MET A 1 -1.80 -18.12 6.18
C MET A 1 -0.46 -17.49 6.58
N ALA A 2 -0.51 -16.33 7.23
CA ALA A 2 0.61 -15.71 7.95
C ALA A 2 0.19 -15.44 9.40
N SER A 3 1.13 -15.32 10.35
CA SER A 3 0.81 -15.06 11.77
C SER A 3 1.87 -14.22 12.49
N GLY A 4 1.46 -13.38 13.45
CA GLY A 4 2.38 -12.53 14.22
C GLY A 4 1.95 -12.28 15.69
N TYR A 5 2.93 -12.14 16.58
CA TYR A 5 2.81 -11.78 18.00
C TYR A 5 2.94 -10.27 18.23
N SER A 6 3.46 -9.58 17.23
CA SER A 6 3.73 -8.15 17.22
C SER A 6 2.95 -7.51 16.08
N ASP A 7 3.06 -6.19 16.02
CA ASP A 7 2.58 -5.43 14.88
C ASP A 7 3.12 -6.06 13.58
N THR A 8 2.20 -6.27 12.64
CA THR A 8 2.47 -6.91 11.35
C THR A 8 2.08 -5.94 10.24
N SER A 9 3.04 -5.59 9.39
CA SER A 9 2.83 -4.64 8.31
C SER A 9 2.87 -5.31 6.95
N PHE A 10 1.95 -4.92 6.08
CA PHE A 10 1.94 -5.27 4.66
C PHE A 10 2.24 -4.04 3.80
N THR A 11 3.10 -4.26 2.81
CA THR A 11 3.43 -3.29 1.76
C THR A 11 3.36 -3.98 0.41
N LEU A 12 3.16 -3.19 -0.65
CA LEU A 12 3.23 -3.74 -2.00
C LEU A 12 4.70 -4.05 -2.35
N THR A 13 4.97 -5.27 -2.83
CA THR A 13 6.32 -5.64 -3.27
C THR A 13 6.74 -4.77 -4.45
N GLY A 14 7.95 -4.20 -4.40
CA GLY A 14 8.39 -3.20 -5.38
C GLY A 14 7.92 -1.78 -5.07
N GLY A 15 7.20 -1.57 -3.97
CA GLY A 15 6.65 -0.28 -3.57
C GLY A 15 5.37 0.08 -4.33
N GLY A 16 4.97 1.35 -4.26
CA GLY A 16 3.77 1.86 -4.91
C GLY A 16 2.56 1.94 -3.97
N VAL A 17 1.41 2.22 -4.56
CA VAL A 17 0.15 2.47 -3.87
C VAL A 17 -0.80 1.31 -4.15
N PHE A 18 -1.56 0.86 -3.15
CA PHE A 18 -2.54 -0.21 -3.30
C PHE A 18 -3.85 0.12 -2.59
N SER A 19 -4.89 -0.67 -2.89
CA SER A 19 -6.12 -0.73 -2.10
C SER A 19 -6.19 -2.05 -1.36
N LEU A 20 -6.78 -2.03 -0.16
CA LEU A 20 -7.10 -3.21 0.63
C LEU A 20 -8.62 -3.28 0.79
N ASN A 21 -9.24 -4.26 0.13
CA ASN A 21 -10.69 -4.45 0.14
C ASN A 21 -11.11 -5.24 1.37
N SER A 22 -10.49 -6.40 1.60
CA SER A 22 -10.78 -7.24 2.76
C SER A 22 -9.59 -8.13 3.13
N VAL A 23 -9.64 -8.64 4.36
CA VAL A 23 -8.74 -9.68 4.86
C VAL A 23 -9.53 -10.59 5.80
N ASP A 24 -9.24 -11.88 5.77
CA ASP A 24 -9.75 -12.79 6.78
C ASP A 24 -8.80 -12.83 7.97
N LEU A 25 -9.33 -12.61 9.17
CA LEU A 25 -8.56 -12.62 10.43
C LEU A 25 -9.09 -13.68 11.39
N ALA A 26 -8.21 -14.23 12.20
CA ALA A 26 -8.53 -15.14 13.30
C ALA A 26 -7.51 -15.02 14.43
N PHE A 27 -7.87 -15.49 15.64
CA PHE A 27 -6.86 -15.93 16.60
C PHE A 27 -6.17 -17.19 16.10
N GLY A 28 -4.91 -17.37 16.47
CA GLY A 28 -4.13 -18.57 16.16
C GLY A 28 -4.83 -19.88 16.57
N PRO A 29 -4.36 -21.03 16.07
CA PRO A 29 -5.13 -22.28 16.10
C PRO A 29 -5.27 -23.00 17.46
N PHE A 30 -4.64 -22.56 18.55
CA PHE A 30 -4.59 -23.34 19.80
C PHE A 30 -4.67 -22.50 21.09
N GLN A 31 -5.39 -23.04 22.08
CA GLN A 31 -5.44 -22.68 23.50
C GLN A 31 -5.55 -21.19 23.83
N HIS A 32 -6.79 -20.69 23.82
CA HIS A 32 -7.10 -19.26 23.93
C HIS A 32 -7.33 -18.75 25.36
N ASN A 33 -7.01 -19.56 26.38
CA ASN A 33 -7.28 -19.26 27.80
C ASN A 33 -8.70 -18.73 28.10
N GLY A 34 -9.70 -19.17 27.33
CA GLY A 34 -11.11 -18.73 27.47
C GLY A 34 -11.46 -17.41 26.75
N LEU A 35 -10.52 -16.80 26.04
CA LEU A 35 -10.69 -15.56 25.30
C LEU A 35 -11.48 -15.77 24.01
N THR A 36 -12.66 -15.17 23.88
CA THR A 36 -13.54 -15.36 22.72
C THR A 36 -13.34 -14.33 21.62
N THR A 37 -12.92 -13.12 21.99
CA THR A 37 -12.57 -12.02 21.10
C THR A 37 -11.47 -11.12 21.72
N ASP A 38 -10.84 -10.31 20.89
CA ASP A 38 -9.76 -9.36 21.14
C ASP A 38 -9.78 -8.37 19.98
N THR A 39 -9.07 -7.27 20.13
CA THR A 39 -9.05 -6.18 19.17
C THR A 39 -7.66 -5.87 18.68
N THR A 40 -7.57 -5.64 17.36
CA THR A 40 -6.35 -5.15 16.70
C THR A 40 -6.66 -3.77 16.11
N LEU A 41 -5.78 -2.80 16.38
CA LEU A 41 -5.83 -1.50 15.70
C LEU A 41 -5.17 -1.68 14.34
N VAL A 42 -5.96 -1.52 13.28
CA VAL A 42 -5.46 -1.53 11.91
C VAL A 42 -5.23 -0.10 11.47
N THR A 43 -4.03 0.19 10.96
CA THR A 43 -3.64 1.53 10.51
C THR A 43 -3.05 1.46 9.10
N GLY A 44 -3.69 2.14 8.15
CA GLY A 44 -3.21 2.34 6.79
C GLY A 44 -2.53 3.70 6.62
N ASN A 45 -1.29 3.71 6.12
CA ASN A 45 -0.59 4.94 5.75
C ASN A 45 -0.99 5.35 4.33
N LEU A 46 -1.47 6.58 4.14
CA LEU A 46 -1.96 7.07 2.85
C LEU A 46 -0.84 7.67 2.00
N PHE A 47 -0.94 7.50 0.70
CA PHE A 47 -0.12 8.21 -0.28
C PHE A 47 -0.43 9.71 -0.20
N GLY A 48 0.61 10.54 -0.12
CA GLY A 48 0.47 11.98 0.15
C GLY A 48 0.45 12.33 1.64
N GLY A 49 0.56 11.34 2.54
CA GLY A 49 0.63 11.52 3.99
C GLY A 49 -0.71 11.31 4.70
N GLY A 50 -0.65 11.20 6.02
CA GLY A 50 -1.80 10.88 6.86
C GLY A 50 -2.08 9.39 6.98
N THR A 51 -3.07 9.06 7.81
CA THR A 51 -3.44 7.68 8.15
C THR A 51 -4.94 7.49 8.16
N VAL A 52 -5.39 6.30 7.79
CA VAL A 52 -6.73 5.78 8.09
C VAL A 52 -6.57 4.67 9.14
N SER A 53 -7.46 4.61 10.12
CA SER A 53 -7.39 3.57 11.15
C SER A 53 -8.78 3.04 11.52
N GLN A 54 -8.84 1.77 11.89
CA GLN A 54 -10.03 1.11 12.40
C GLN A 54 -9.64 0.08 13.46
N LEU A 55 -10.40 0.02 14.54
CA LEU A 55 -10.30 -1.06 15.52
C LEU A 55 -11.17 -2.23 15.04
N LEU A 56 -10.56 -3.40 14.85
CA LEU A 56 -11.26 -4.61 14.46
C LEU A 56 -11.33 -5.56 15.65
N THR A 57 -12.53 -6.10 15.91
CA THR A 57 -12.72 -7.23 16.82
C THR A 57 -12.53 -8.52 16.04
N VAL A 58 -11.57 -9.33 16.42
CA VAL A 58 -11.29 -10.64 15.82
C VAL A 58 -11.82 -11.73 16.77
N GLY A 59 -12.10 -12.91 16.25
CA GLY A 59 -12.62 -14.04 17.03
C GLY A 59 -12.03 -15.37 16.57
N TYR A 60 -12.74 -16.45 16.92
CA TYR A 60 -12.40 -17.81 16.46
C TYR A 60 -12.74 -18.05 14.99
N GLY A 61 -11.84 -18.76 14.32
CA GLY A 61 -11.97 -19.06 12.89
C GLY A 61 -11.78 -17.81 12.03
N PHE A 62 -11.47 -18.04 10.76
CA PHE A 62 -11.29 -16.94 9.81
C PHE A 62 -12.62 -16.23 9.57
N GLN A 63 -12.63 -14.93 9.85
CA GLN A 63 -13.74 -14.03 9.58
C GLN A 63 -13.30 -12.92 8.65
N THR A 64 -14.12 -12.62 7.65
CA THR A 64 -13.84 -11.55 6.69
C THR A 64 -14.05 -10.18 7.30
N HIS A 65 -12.99 -9.38 7.33
CA HIS A 65 -13.03 -7.97 7.69
C HIS A 65 -12.91 -7.12 6.43
N THR A 66 -14.00 -6.43 6.10
CA THR A 66 -14.05 -5.49 4.97
C THR A 66 -13.54 -4.12 5.41
N LEU A 67 -12.56 -3.59 4.67
CA LEU A 67 -11.90 -2.29 4.93
C LEU A 67 -12.22 -1.30 3.81
N ASN A 68 -12.14 -1.74 2.54
CA ASN A 68 -12.31 -0.90 1.34
C ASN A 68 -11.45 0.37 1.34
N TRP A 69 -10.23 0.27 1.87
CA TRP A 69 -9.28 1.37 1.87
C TRP A 69 -8.53 1.43 0.56
N SER A 70 -8.27 2.64 0.08
CA SER A 70 -7.51 2.90 -1.15
C SER A 70 -6.42 3.92 -0.87
N GLY A 71 -5.46 4.03 -1.78
CA GLY A 71 -4.39 5.00 -1.63
C GLY A 71 -3.35 4.62 -0.56
N LEU A 72 -3.24 3.34 -0.20
CA LEU A 72 -2.34 2.88 0.85
C LEU A 72 -0.91 2.70 0.35
N THR A 73 0.07 3.14 1.15
CA THR A 73 1.49 2.80 0.98
C THR A 73 1.90 1.64 1.89
N SER A 74 1.23 1.50 3.04
CA SER A 74 1.33 0.34 3.92
C SER A 74 0.04 0.18 4.73
N VAL A 75 -0.18 -1.03 5.25
CA VAL A 75 -1.15 -1.29 6.32
C VAL A 75 -0.43 -2.02 7.45
N THR A 76 -0.70 -1.63 8.69
CA THR A 76 -0.19 -2.29 9.88
C THR A 76 -1.36 -2.78 10.70
N PHE A 77 -1.34 -4.07 11.02
CA PHE A 77 -2.20 -4.66 12.01
C PHE A 77 -1.43 -4.67 13.31
N GLY A 78 -1.90 -3.92 14.30
CA GLY A 78 -1.31 -3.93 15.63
C GLY A 78 -1.41 -5.32 16.25
N LYS A 79 -0.49 -5.64 17.16
CA LYS A 79 -0.70 -6.78 18.06
C LYS A 79 -2.05 -6.65 18.76
N PHE A 80 -2.62 -7.79 19.17
CA PHE A 80 -3.83 -7.78 19.95
C PHE A 80 -3.67 -7.01 21.26
N THR A 81 -4.74 -6.31 21.68
CA THR A 81 -4.73 -5.48 22.89
C THR A 81 -4.56 -6.33 24.14
N GLY A 82 -5.20 -7.51 24.20
CA GLY A 82 -4.97 -8.50 25.26
C GLY A 82 -3.63 -9.21 25.18
N ALA A 83 -2.89 -9.05 24.07
CA ALA A 83 -1.54 -9.56 23.80
C ALA A 83 -1.29 -11.04 24.12
N SER A 84 -2.36 -11.85 24.18
CA SER A 84 -2.31 -13.26 24.57
C SER A 84 -2.35 -14.22 23.38
N GLU A 85 -2.71 -13.72 22.19
CA GLU A 85 -2.92 -14.50 20.98
C GLU A 85 -2.13 -13.96 19.79
N TYR A 86 -2.04 -14.75 18.72
CA TYR A 86 -1.45 -14.32 17.43
C TYR A 86 -2.53 -14.01 16.44
N LEU A 87 -2.31 -12.93 15.70
CA LEU A 87 -3.18 -12.55 14.61
C LEU A 87 -2.82 -13.39 13.40
N ALA A 88 -3.74 -14.26 12.98
CA ALA A 88 -3.63 -15.03 11.76
C ALA A 88 -4.31 -14.28 10.61
N PHE A 89 -3.72 -14.36 9.41
CA PHE A 89 -4.19 -13.70 8.20
C PHE A 89 -4.44 -14.72 7.08
N ASP A 90 -5.56 -14.58 6.39
CA ASP A 90 -5.86 -15.32 5.16
C ASP A 90 -6.68 -14.48 4.17
N ASN A 91 -6.86 -14.97 2.94
CA ASN A 91 -7.72 -14.39 1.90
C ASN A 91 -7.63 -12.86 1.78
N ILE A 92 -6.42 -12.34 1.63
CA ILE A 92 -6.17 -10.90 1.47
C ILE A 92 -6.62 -10.48 0.07
N VAL A 93 -7.68 -9.67 -0.02
CA VAL A 93 -8.19 -9.10 -1.27
C VAL A 93 -7.67 -7.68 -1.40
N TYR A 94 -6.74 -7.48 -2.32
CA TYR A 94 -6.11 -6.18 -2.58
C TYR A 94 -6.02 -5.93 -4.09
N ASN A 95 -5.93 -4.64 -4.47
CA ASN A 95 -5.58 -4.26 -5.83
C ASN A 95 -4.32 -3.41 -5.78
N ALA A 96 -3.27 -3.85 -6.48
CA ALA A 96 -2.13 -2.99 -6.76
C ALA A 96 -2.65 -1.84 -7.64
N GLY A 97 -2.55 -0.61 -7.15
CA GLY A 97 -2.88 0.56 -7.97
C GLY A 97 -2.02 0.52 -9.22
N GLY A 98 -2.66 0.54 -10.39
CA GLY A 98 -1.96 0.59 -11.67
C GLY A 98 -0.88 1.67 -11.62
N ALA A 99 0.35 1.26 -11.94
CA ALA A 99 1.55 2.04 -11.81
C ALA A 99 1.39 3.50 -12.30
N VAL A 100 1.84 4.42 -11.44
CA VAL A 100 2.60 5.66 -11.75
C VAL A 100 1.96 6.59 -12.79
N PRO A 101 1.43 7.77 -12.40
CA PRO A 101 1.28 8.87 -13.35
C PRO A 101 2.70 9.29 -13.74
N GLU A 102 3.19 8.89 -14.91
CA GLU A 102 4.61 9.05 -15.28
C GLU A 102 5.05 10.53 -15.18
N PRO A 103 5.84 10.96 -14.18
CA PRO A 103 6.43 12.29 -14.19
C PRO A 103 7.67 12.31 -15.09
N ALA A 104 8.25 11.12 -15.35
CA ALA A 104 9.39 10.92 -16.22
C ALA A 104 9.02 11.07 -17.71
N THR A 105 7.82 10.67 -18.13
CA THR A 105 7.42 10.81 -19.54
C THR A 105 7.21 12.27 -19.92
N TRP A 106 6.67 13.09 -19.02
CA TRP A 106 6.64 14.54 -19.23
C TRP A 106 8.05 15.13 -19.26
N ALA A 107 8.94 14.72 -18.35
CA ALA A 107 10.33 15.17 -18.35
C ALA A 107 11.08 14.75 -19.63
N MET A 108 10.85 13.54 -20.13
CA MET A 108 11.46 13.01 -21.36
C MET A 108 10.83 13.62 -22.62
N MET A 109 9.52 13.91 -22.62
CA MET A 109 8.85 14.61 -23.72
C MET A 109 9.30 16.07 -23.80
N ILE A 110 9.33 16.77 -22.66
CA ILE A 110 9.84 18.14 -22.57
C ILE A 110 11.33 18.17 -22.92
N GLY A 111 12.12 17.24 -22.39
CA GLY A 111 13.54 17.10 -22.71
C GLY A 111 13.78 16.84 -24.20
N GLY A 112 13.07 15.89 -24.80
CA GLY A 112 13.17 15.57 -26.22
C GLY A 112 12.75 16.73 -27.12
N LEU A 113 11.63 17.39 -26.84
CA LEU A 113 11.17 18.58 -27.57
C LEU A 113 12.14 19.76 -27.40
N GLY A 114 12.71 19.93 -26.21
CA GLY A 114 13.73 20.94 -25.94
C GLY A 114 15.00 20.74 -26.76
N VAL A 115 15.49 19.50 -26.87
CA VAL A 115 16.65 19.13 -27.70
C VAL A 115 16.37 19.38 -29.19
N VAL A 116 15.21 18.93 -29.70
CA VAL A 116 14.82 19.13 -31.10
C VAL A 116 14.68 20.62 -31.43
N GLY A 117 13.98 21.40 -30.59
CA GLY A 117 13.81 22.84 -30.79
C GLY A 117 15.14 23.61 -30.75
N ALA A 118 16.07 23.22 -29.86
CA ALA A 118 17.41 23.79 -29.80
C ALA A 118 18.23 23.50 -31.06
N ALA A 119 18.14 22.28 -31.60
CA ALA A 119 18.82 21.90 -32.84
C ALA A 119 18.32 22.72 -34.05
N MET A 120 16.99 22.89 -34.19
CA MET A 120 16.39 23.71 -35.26
C MET A 120 16.82 25.18 -35.20
N ARG A 121 16.91 25.76 -33.98
CA ARG A 121 17.39 27.15 -33.80
C ARG A 121 18.87 27.32 -34.17
N ARG A 122 19.69 26.29 -34.01
CA ARG A 122 21.12 26.36 -34.33
C ARG A 122 21.39 26.29 -35.84
N GLY A 123 20.58 25.56 -36.61
CA GLY A 123 20.72 25.43 -38.07
C GLY A 123 20.33 26.68 -38.87
N ASN A 124 19.53 27.59 -38.32
CA ASN A 124 19.07 28.80 -39.03
C ASN A 124 20.03 30.01 -38.95
N ARG A 125 21.25 29.85 -38.40
CA ARG A 125 22.29 30.88 -38.49
C ARG A 125 22.87 30.89 -39.90
N LYS A 126 22.21 31.67 -40.77
CA LYS A 126 22.55 31.92 -42.18
C LYS A 126 24.07 31.97 -42.40
N LEU A 127 24.58 31.03 -43.20
CA LEU A 127 25.81 31.24 -43.96
C LEU A 127 25.51 32.37 -44.95
N ARG A 128 25.99 33.59 -44.68
CA ARG A 128 26.12 34.65 -45.68
C ARG A 128 27.40 34.38 -46.43
N PHE A 129 27.30 33.96 -47.68
CA PHE A 129 28.42 34.03 -48.62
C PHE A 129 28.52 35.47 -49.12
N ALA A 130 29.75 36.00 -49.05
CA ALA A 130 30.16 37.31 -49.55
C ALA A 130 30.50 37.24 -51.04
#